data_AF-A0A7C5NQ61-F1
#
_entry.id   AF-A0A7C5NQ61-F1
#
_cell.length_a   1.000
_cell.length_b   1.000
_cell.length_c   1.000
_cell.angle_alpha   90.00
_cell.angle_beta   90.00
_cell.angle_gamma   90.00
#
_symmetry.space_group_name_H-M   'P 1'
#
loop_
_entity.id
_entity.type
_entity.pdbx_description
1 polymer ?
#
loop_
_entity_poly.entity_id
_entity_poly.type
_entity_poly.pdbx_seq_one_letter_code
_entity_poly.pdbx_strand_id
1 'polypeptide(L)'
;MELKLIKQPESNWKQRNKKLEEFLDNRLVISTTNYIHLLDLEDILYLKSVGNYTRIIMITGKEILCSKTLKHYEQLLSDKAFLRVHSSYLINLNKVIGIKRNGVYTIELHDGTMIPVSRGYKDNLFSKIF
;
A
#
# COMPACT_ATOMS: atom_id res chain seq x y z
N MET A 1 -38.45 22.83 -39.74
CA MET A 1 -37.17 23.28 -39.16
C MET A 1 -36.80 22.27 -38.09
N GLU A 2 -35.86 21.37 -38.38
CA GLU A 2 -35.42 20.32 -37.46
C GLU A 2 -34.69 20.91 -36.26
N LEU A 3 -35.16 20.56 -35.06
CA LEU A 3 -34.40 20.70 -33.82
C LEU A 3 -33.28 19.66 -33.86
N LYS A 4 -32.04 20.12 -34.08
CA LYS A 4 -30.84 19.29 -33.95
C LYS A 4 -30.77 18.76 -32.52
N LEU A 5 -31.02 17.45 -32.39
CA LEU A 5 -30.73 16.64 -31.22
C LEU A 5 -29.31 16.96 -30.71
N ILE A 6 -29.24 17.49 -29.49
CA ILE A 6 -28.01 17.63 -28.73
C ILE A 6 -27.50 16.21 -28.49
N LYS A 7 -26.59 15.73 -29.36
CA LYS A 7 -25.86 14.49 -29.11
C LYS A 7 -24.96 14.71 -27.89
N GLN A 8 -25.33 14.04 -26.80
CA GLN A 8 -24.68 14.07 -25.49
C GLN A 8 -23.18 13.73 -25.56
N PRO A 9 -22.37 14.22 -24.59
CA PRO A 9 -20.92 14.03 -24.50
C PRO A 9 -20.53 12.62 -24.01
N GLU A 10 -21.08 11.57 -24.60
CA GLU A 10 -20.84 10.18 -24.16
C GLU A 10 -19.38 9.71 -24.37
N SER A 11 -18.63 10.37 -25.24
CA SER A 11 -17.24 9.98 -25.53
C SER A 11 -16.24 10.46 -24.47
N ASN A 12 -16.53 11.55 -23.75
CA ASN A 12 -15.54 12.20 -22.87
C ASN A 12 -15.59 11.68 -21.42
N TRP A 13 -16.72 11.11 -20.98
CA TRP A 13 -16.87 10.59 -19.61
C TRP A 13 -16.15 9.26 -19.41
N LYS A 14 -16.18 8.34 -20.39
CA LYS A 14 -15.49 7.03 -20.28
C LYS A 14 -13.99 7.21 -20.11
N GLN A 15 -13.40 8.16 -20.82
CA GLN A 15 -11.96 8.41 -20.81
C GLN A 15 -11.50 9.17 -19.55
N ARG A 16 -12.34 10.08 -19.02
CA ARG A 16 -12.10 10.72 -17.71
C ARG A 16 -12.21 9.73 -16.55
N ASN A 17 -13.20 8.83 -16.57
CA ASN A 17 -13.38 7.86 -15.49
C ASN A 17 -12.20 6.89 -15.42
N LYS A 18 -11.72 6.38 -16.56
CA LYS A 18 -10.55 5.49 -16.58
C LYS A 18 -9.30 6.16 -15.98
N LYS A 19 -9.02 7.41 -16.34
CA LYS A 19 -7.85 8.13 -15.81
C LYS A 19 -7.97 8.41 -14.30
N LEU A 20 -9.18 8.66 -13.80
CA LEU A 20 -9.45 8.85 -12.38
C LEU A 20 -9.36 7.53 -11.61
N GLU A 21 -9.85 6.44 -12.17
CA GLU A 21 -9.72 5.09 -11.61
C GLU A 21 -8.25 4.70 -11.50
N GLU A 22 -7.46 4.84 -12.57
CA GLU A 22 -6.01 4.60 -12.55
C GLU A 22 -5.27 5.50 -11.55
N PHE A 23 -5.71 6.75 -11.41
CA PHE A 23 -5.14 7.68 -10.42
C PHE A 23 -5.41 7.25 -8.98
N LEU A 24 -6.61 6.74 -8.69
CA LEU A 24 -6.99 6.29 -7.36
C LEU A 24 -6.45 4.89 -7.04
N ASP A 25 -6.32 4.02 -8.03
CA ASP A 25 -5.87 2.63 -7.86
C ASP A 25 -4.43 2.54 -7.34
N ASN A 26 -3.60 3.53 -7.68
CA ASN A 26 -2.20 3.64 -7.24
C ASN A 26 -2.03 4.44 -5.95
N ARG A 27 -3.12 4.82 -5.28
CA ARG A 27 -3.09 5.65 -4.08
C ARG A 27 -3.86 5.03 -2.92
N LEU A 28 -3.26 5.11 -1.74
CA LEU A 28 -3.91 4.82 -0.48
C LEU A 28 -4.54 6.10 0.08
N VAL A 29 -5.87 6.12 0.17
CA VAL A 29 -6.61 7.24 0.77
C VAL A 29 -6.78 7.02 2.27
N ILE A 30 -6.21 7.91 3.08
CA ILE A 30 -6.26 7.85 4.54
C ILE A 30 -6.94 9.10 5.09
N SER A 31 -8.04 8.90 5.81
CA SER A 31 -8.68 9.98 6.56
C SER A 31 -8.14 10.03 7.99
N THR A 32 -7.55 11.17 8.35
CA THR A 32 -7.26 11.55 9.74
C THR A 32 -8.31 12.57 10.22
N THR A 33 -8.26 12.96 11.49
CA THR A 33 -9.25 13.89 12.09
C THR A 33 -9.46 15.17 11.29
N ASN A 34 -8.39 15.75 10.74
CA ASN A 34 -8.42 17.06 10.09
C ASN A 34 -7.97 17.04 8.63
N TYR A 35 -7.56 15.88 8.10
CA TYR A 35 -6.89 15.82 6.80
C TYR A 35 -7.10 14.48 6.10
N ILE A 36 -7.37 14.53 4.80
CA ILE A 36 -7.41 13.35 3.93
C ILE A 36 -6.07 13.29 3.19
N HIS A 37 -5.30 12.24 3.44
CA HIS A 37 -4.07 11.97 2.73
C HIS A 37 -4.35 11.10 1.51
N LEU A 38 -3.80 11.47 0.36
CA LEU A 38 -3.72 10.63 -0.82
C LEU A 38 -2.26 10.22 -0.99
N LEU A 39 -1.91 9.03 -0.51
CA LEU A 39 -0.54 8.54 -0.50
C LEU A 39 -0.27 7.69 -1.73
N ASP A 40 0.76 8.01 -2.50
CA ASP A 40 1.20 7.12 -3.57
C ASP A 40 1.72 5.80 -2.98
N LEU A 41 1.23 4.67 -3.48
CA LEU A 41 1.62 3.35 -2.98
C LEU A 41 3.13 3.11 -3.18
N GLU A 42 3.69 3.68 -4.24
CA GLU A 42 5.13 3.65 -4.51
C GLU A 42 5.95 4.43 -3.48
N ASP A 43 5.38 5.37 -2.75
CA ASP A 43 6.10 6.15 -1.74
C ASP A 43 6.02 5.51 -0.35
N ILE A 44 5.29 4.41 -0.20
CA ILE A 44 5.16 3.68 1.07
C ILE A 44 6.27 2.63 1.17
N LEU A 45 7.06 2.67 2.25
CA LEU A 45 8.05 1.65 2.59
C LEU A 45 7.41 0.43 3.23
N TYR A 46 6.73 0.66 4.35
CA TYR A 46 6.04 -0.37 5.11
C TYR A 46 5.04 0.26 6.08
N LEU A 47 4.15 -0.58 6.61
CA LEU A 47 3.21 -0.26 7.67
C LEU A 47 3.60 -1.04 8.92
N LYS A 48 3.54 -0.36 10.06
CA LYS A 48 3.87 -0.90 11.39
C LYS A 48 2.66 -0.81 12.32
N SER A 49 2.33 -1.91 12.99
CA SER A 49 1.31 -1.89 14.04
C SER A 49 1.82 -1.15 15.29
N VAL A 50 0.98 -0.29 15.86
CA VAL A 50 1.21 0.42 17.12
C VAL A 50 -0.07 0.29 17.96
N GLY A 51 -0.17 -0.79 18.74
CA GLY A 51 -1.44 -1.15 19.41
C GLY A 51 -2.55 -1.38 18.38
N ASN A 52 -3.70 -0.74 18.57
CA ASN A 52 -4.83 -0.78 17.61
C ASN A 52 -4.69 0.19 16.43
N TYR A 53 -3.58 0.91 16.35
CA TYR A 53 -3.26 1.86 15.29
C TYR A 53 -2.25 1.26 14.32
N THR A 54 -2.13 1.89 13.15
CA THR A 54 -1.10 1.58 12.17
C THR A 54 -0.35 2.84 11.81
N ARG A 55 0.98 2.76 11.84
CA ARG A 55 1.87 3.80 11.37
C ARG A 55 2.34 3.45 9.96
N ILE A 56 2.08 4.33 9.01
CA ILE A 56 2.56 4.23 7.62
C ILE A 56 3.89 4.95 7.55
N ILE A 57 4.93 4.28 7.07
CA ILE A 57 6.28 4.83 6.90
C ILE A 57 6.51 5.10 5.41
N MET A 58 6.78 6.36 5.08
CA MET A 58 7.02 6.82 3.72
C MET A 58 8.52 6.82 3.41
N ILE A 59 8.89 6.70 2.13
CA ILE A 59 10.28 6.79 1.64
C ILE A 59 10.97 8.09 2.06
N THR A 60 10.20 9.16 2.25
CA THR A 60 10.71 10.48 2.66
C THR A 60 11.05 10.55 4.15
N GLY A 61 10.86 9.46 4.91
CA GLY A 61 10.91 9.43 6.38
C GLY A 61 9.67 10.02 7.06
N LYS A 62 8.67 10.48 6.30
CA LYS A 62 7.40 10.94 6.87
C LYS A 62 6.62 9.76 7.43
N GLU A 63 5.98 9.97 8.57
CA GLU A 63 5.15 8.96 9.22
C GLU A 63 3.71 9.46 9.37
N ILE A 64 2.75 8.55 9.19
CA ILE A 64 1.31 8.86 9.34
C ILE A 64 0.70 7.83 10.27
N LEU A 65 0.10 8.27 11.37
CA LEU A 65 -0.62 7.41 12.31
C LEU A 65 -2.10 7.34 11.93
N CYS A 66 -2.60 6.13 11.75
CA CYS A 66 -3.97 5.86 11.35
C CYS A 66 -4.73 5.07 12.42
N SER A 67 -6.01 5.36 12.58
CA SER A 67 -6.94 4.69 13.53
C SER A 67 -7.43 3.31 13.07
N LYS A 68 -6.84 2.76 12.00
CA LYS A 68 -7.15 1.41 11.49
C LYS A 68 -6.02 0.45 11.80
N THR A 69 -6.37 -0.82 11.99
CA THR A 69 -5.43 -1.89 12.34
C THR A 69 -4.61 -2.34 11.14
N LEU A 70 -3.46 -2.99 11.39
CA LEU A 70 -2.61 -3.52 10.33
C LEU A 70 -3.35 -4.57 9.47
N LYS A 71 -4.25 -5.36 10.09
CA LYS A 71 -5.09 -6.34 9.40
C LYS A 71 -6.04 -5.69 8.40
N HIS A 72 -6.59 -4.51 8.73
CA HIS A 72 -7.42 -3.76 7.79
C HIS A 72 -6.62 -3.38 6.54
N TYR A 73 -5.40 -2.88 6.71
CA TYR A 73 -4.54 -2.52 5.58
C TYR A 73 -4.03 -3.72 4.78
N GLU A 74 -3.74 -4.84 5.44
CA GLU A 74 -3.41 -6.09 4.76
C GLU A 74 -4.53 -6.54 3.81
N GLN A 75 -5.79 -6.40 4.22
CA GLN A 75 -6.94 -6.70 3.36
C GLN A 75 -7.11 -5.66 2.26
N LEU A 76 -7.02 -4.38 2.61
CA LEU A 76 -7.19 -3.26 1.67
C LEU A 76 -6.12 -3.25 0.57
N LEU A 77 -4.90 -3.71 0.87
CA LEU A 77 -3.76 -3.74 -0.06
C LEU A 77 -3.46 -5.16 -0.57
N SER A 78 -4.41 -6.08 -0.46
CA SER A 78 -4.20 -7.50 -0.76
C SER A 78 -3.96 -7.80 -2.24
N ASP A 79 -4.50 -6.96 -3.13
CA ASP A 79 -4.31 -6.98 -4.59
C ASP A 79 -3.11 -6.14 -5.06
N LYS A 80 -2.43 -5.46 -4.12
CA LYS A 80 -1.25 -4.63 -4.38
C LYS A 80 0.02 -5.38 -3.97
N ALA A 81 1.17 -4.78 -4.24
CA ALA A 81 2.49 -5.32 -3.91
C ALA A 81 2.82 -5.23 -2.40
N PHE A 82 1.88 -5.51 -1.51
CA PHE A 82 2.07 -5.51 -0.07
C PHE A 82 2.01 -6.92 0.51
N LEU A 83 2.86 -7.18 1.51
CA LEU A 83 2.94 -8.50 2.14
C LEU A 83 3.16 -8.40 3.63
N ARG A 84 2.37 -9.14 4.38
CA ARG A 84 2.55 -9.25 5.82
C ARG A 84 3.63 -10.28 6.11
N VAL A 85 4.66 -9.87 6.86
CA VAL A 85 5.82 -10.70 7.19
C VAL A 85 6.02 -10.88 8.70
N HIS A 86 5.29 -10.07 9.48
CA HIS A 86 5.26 -10.15 10.93
C HIS A 86 3.86 -9.80 11.44
N SER A 87 3.56 -10.16 12.68
CA SER A 87 2.33 -9.69 13.36
C SER A 87 2.24 -8.15 13.39
N SER A 88 3.37 -7.46 13.29
CA SER A 88 3.50 -6.00 13.42
C SER A 88 3.97 -5.30 12.15
N TYR A 89 4.25 -6.01 11.05
CA TYR A 89 4.82 -5.43 9.84
C TYR A 89 4.13 -5.95 8.57
N LEU A 90 3.69 -5.00 7.75
CA LEU A 90 3.21 -5.17 6.37
C LEU A 90 4.14 -4.37 5.47
N ILE A 91 4.90 -5.04 4.60
CA ILE A 91 5.94 -4.43 3.79
C ILE A 91 5.46 -4.15 2.37
N ASN A 92 6.05 -3.16 1.71
CA ASN A 92 5.94 -3.00 0.26
C ASN A 92 7.02 -3.85 -0.43
N LEU A 93 6.61 -4.84 -1.21
CA LEU A 93 7.49 -5.75 -1.92
C LEU A 93 8.37 -5.02 -2.95
N ASN A 94 7.86 -3.93 -3.55
CA ASN A 94 8.63 -3.13 -4.50
C ASN A 94 9.82 -2.42 -3.86
N LYS A 95 9.87 -2.36 -2.52
CA LYS A 95 10.93 -1.68 -1.76
C LYS A 95 11.93 -2.65 -1.13
N VAL A 96 11.74 -3.96 -1.32
CA VAL A 96 12.64 -5.01 -0.83
C VAL A 96 13.86 -5.09 -1.73
N ILE A 97 15.05 -5.07 -1.13
CA ILE A 97 16.32 -5.27 -1.84
C ILE A 97 16.93 -6.64 -1.56
N GLY A 98 16.53 -7.31 -0.48
CA GLY A 98 17.07 -8.61 -0.15
C GLY A 98 16.46 -9.26 1.09
N ILE A 99 16.81 -10.54 1.28
CA ILE A 99 16.44 -11.34 2.44
C ILE A 99 17.71 -11.90 3.07
N LYS A 100 18.01 -11.49 4.31
CA LYS A 100 19.15 -12.04 5.07
C LYS A 100 18.72 -13.29 5.83
N ARG A 101 19.63 -14.26 5.91
CA ARG A 101 19.45 -15.57 6.55
C ARG A 101 20.46 -15.78 7.69
N ASN A 102 20.47 -14.88 8.66
CA ASN A 102 21.41 -14.90 9.79
C ASN A 102 20.72 -15.43 11.05
N GLY A 103 20.32 -16.70 11.02
CA GLY A 103 19.54 -17.36 12.08
C GLY A 103 18.04 -17.11 11.98
N VAL A 104 17.62 -15.85 12.00
CA VAL A 104 16.24 -15.43 11.65
C VAL A 104 16.21 -14.79 10.26
N TYR A 105 15.09 -14.97 9.57
CA TYR A 105 14.87 -14.29 8.29
C TYR A 105 14.58 -12.82 8.54
N THR A 106 15.25 -11.95 7.79
CA THR A 106 15.04 -10.50 7.86
C THR A 106 14.98 -9.93 6.45
N ILE A 107 13.97 -9.11 6.19
CA ILE A 107 13.81 -8.36 4.95
C ILE A 107 14.64 -7.09 5.06
N GLU A 108 15.40 -6.78 4.03
CA GLU A 108 16.09 -5.51 3.87
C GLU A 108 15.34 -4.65 2.85
N LEU A 109 14.99 -3.43 3.24
CA LEU A 109 14.40 -2.42 2.37
C LEU A 109 15.47 -1.48 1.80
N HIS A 110 15.13 -0.73 0.75
CA HIS A 110 16.08 0.15 0.06
C HIS A 110 16.66 1.29 0.91
N ASP A 111 15.98 1.68 2.00
CA ASP A 111 16.47 2.66 2.96
C ASP A 111 17.43 2.06 3.99
N GLY A 112 17.72 0.75 3.90
CA GLY A 112 18.52 -0.01 4.85
C GLY A 112 17.72 -0.54 6.05
N THR A 113 16.40 -0.30 6.11
CA THR A 113 15.56 -0.82 7.19
C THR A 113 15.51 -2.34 7.16
N MET A 114 15.73 -2.96 8.32
CA MET A 114 15.71 -4.40 8.52
C MET A 114 14.44 -4.84 9.26
N ILE A 115 13.58 -5.62 8.59
CA ILE A 115 12.29 -6.09 9.14
C ILE A 115 12.33 -7.59 9.42
N PRO A 116 12.13 -8.04 10.68
CA PRO A 116 12.15 -9.45 11.00
C PRO A 116 10.92 -10.17 10.43
N VAL A 117 11.13 -11.40 9.96
CA VAL A 117 10.06 -12.28 9.49
C VAL A 117 9.75 -13.27 10.62
N SER A 118 8.50 -13.29 11.06
CA SER A 118 8.07 -14.27 12.07
C SER A 118 7.78 -15.63 11.43
N ARG A 119 7.95 -16.71 12.22
CA ARG A 119 7.84 -18.11 11.73
C ARG A 119 6.56 -18.38 10.94
N GLY A 120 5.40 -17.91 11.43
CA GLY A 120 4.11 -18.14 10.78
C GLY A 120 3.90 -17.42 9.44
N TYR A 121 4.77 -16.48 9.08
CA TYR A 121 4.69 -15.73 7.82
C TYR A 121 5.79 -16.12 6.83
N LYS A 122 6.73 -16.97 7.26
CA LYS A 122 7.86 -17.41 6.46
C LYS A 122 7.38 -18.11 5.18
N ASP A 123 6.47 -19.07 5.29
CA ASP A 123 6.07 -19.89 4.14
C ASP A 123 5.31 -19.05 3.10
N ASN A 124 4.43 -18.15 3.56
CA ASN A 124 3.74 -17.19 2.69
C ASN A 124 4.75 -16.27 1.97
N LEU A 125 5.78 -15.78 2.67
CA LEU A 125 6.86 -14.99 2.08
C LEU A 125 7.55 -15.73 0.94
N PHE A 126 7.97 -16.97 1.17
CA PHE A 126 8.65 -17.73 0.13
C PHE A 126 7.72 -18.02 -1.06
N SER A 127 6.46 -18.38 -0.82
CA SER A 127 5.48 -18.66 -1.88
C SER A 127 5.15 -17.47 -2.79
N LYS A 128 5.37 -16.24 -2.31
CA LYS A 128 5.11 -15.02 -3.10
C LYS A 128 6.34 -14.51 -3.84
N ILE A 129 7.54 -14.87 -3.40
CA ILE A 129 8.81 -14.37 -3.97
C ILE A 129 9.46 -15.40 -4.90
N PHE A 130 9.27 -16.69 -4.63
CA PHE A 130 9.85 -17.81 -5.37
C PHE A 130 8.75 -18.72 -5.90
#